data_AF-A0A8J8TA88-F1
#
_entry.id   AF-A0A8J8TA88-F1
#
_cell.length_a   1.000
_cell.length_b   1.000
_cell.length_c   1.000
_cell.angle_alpha   90.00
_cell.angle_beta   90.00
_cell.angle_gamma   90.00
#
_symmetry.space_group_name_H-M   'P 1'
#
loop_
_entity.id
_entity.type
_entity.pdbx_description
1 polymer ?
#
loop_
_entity_poly.entity_id
_entity_poly.type
_entity_poly.pdbx_seq_one_letter_code
_entity_poly.pdbx_strand_id
1 'polypeptide(L)'
;MKHCANNIWLVKPAAANQGRGIEIFNELGDIVKFISTRPKYTCWVVQKYIERPLLFKSRKFDIRVWVLLTHRHDIFMYQDGYLRTSSDSYELNSGNNYVHLTNNCLQQHGENYGKHEDGNTVSYTVLQDYIDEMYPERGLSVREHFIPRMKDMVIDTLLSVKTQINPNKRKNVFEFLGYDFLIDEDFRIWLIEVNTNPYIGTPNAFIGKTILHVIFYSWFASQDA
;
A
#
# COMPACT_ATOMS: atom_id res chain seq x y z
N MET A 1 21.39 -11.56 -3.23
CA MET A 1 20.36 -10.52 -2.94
C MET A 1 18.99 -11.09 -3.25
N LYS A 2 18.12 -11.30 -2.24
CA LYS A 2 16.86 -12.07 -2.36
C LYS A 2 15.86 -11.53 -3.39
N HIS A 3 15.79 -10.21 -3.55
CA HIS A 3 14.90 -9.58 -4.53
C HIS A 3 15.56 -9.33 -5.88
N CYS A 4 16.81 -9.73 -6.12
CA CYS A 4 17.51 -9.47 -7.37
C CYS A 4 17.74 -10.74 -8.20
N ALA A 5 17.11 -11.86 -7.83
CA ALA A 5 17.37 -13.16 -8.45
C ALA A 5 16.93 -13.20 -9.92
N ASN A 6 15.79 -12.59 -10.24
CA ASN A 6 15.22 -12.57 -11.59
C ASN A 6 15.31 -11.19 -12.23
N ASN A 7 16.00 -10.25 -11.58
CA ASN A 7 16.16 -8.87 -12.03
C ASN A 7 14.83 -8.19 -12.40
N ILE A 8 13.76 -8.41 -11.63
CA ILE A 8 12.43 -7.88 -11.98
C ILE A 8 12.26 -6.43 -11.52
N TRP A 9 11.69 -5.59 -12.37
CA TRP A 9 11.42 -4.18 -12.19
C TRP A 9 9.96 -3.88 -12.49
N LEU A 10 9.36 -3.02 -11.67
CA LEU A 10 8.02 -2.50 -11.85
C LEU A 10 8.13 -1.09 -12.43
N VAL A 11 7.45 -0.85 -13.54
CA VAL A 11 7.41 0.45 -14.20
C VAL A 11 6.00 1.01 -14.04
N LYS A 12 5.88 2.18 -13.38
CA LYS A 12 4.60 2.83 -13.12
C LYS A 12 4.60 4.32 -13.50
N PRO A 13 3.47 4.89 -13.94
CA PRO A 13 3.39 6.33 -14.18
C PRO A 13 3.50 7.10 -12.87
N ALA A 14 4.17 8.26 -12.86
CA ALA A 14 4.43 9.01 -11.64
C ALA A 14 3.18 9.66 -10.99
N ALA A 15 2.13 9.91 -11.77
CA ALA A 15 0.92 10.61 -11.33
C ALA A 15 -0.38 9.85 -11.61
N ALA A 16 -0.29 8.55 -11.94
CA ALA A 16 -1.48 7.73 -12.17
C ALA A 16 -1.88 6.99 -10.89
N ASN A 17 -3.18 6.88 -10.68
CA ASN A 17 -3.77 6.08 -9.60
C ASN A 17 -4.29 4.75 -10.16
N GLN A 18 -4.76 3.87 -9.26
CA GLN A 18 -5.53 2.66 -9.62
C GLN A 18 -4.73 1.56 -10.36
N GLY A 19 -3.40 1.58 -10.32
CA GLY A 19 -2.57 0.56 -10.96
C GLY A 19 -2.60 0.56 -12.49
N ARG A 20 -3.18 1.60 -13.12
CA ARG A 20 -3.25 1.69 -14.58
C ARG A 20 -1.88 1.96 -15.18
N GLY A 21 -1.52 1.15 -16.17
CA GLY A 21 -0.24 1.28 -16.87
C GLY A 21 0.96 0.80 -16.06
N ILE A 22 0.75 0.03 -14.99
CA ILE A 22 1.83 -0.68 -14.32
C ILE A 22 2.20 -1.90 -15.16
N GLU A 23 3.48 -2.00 -15.48
CA GLU A 23 4.05 -3.12 -16.23
C GLU A 23 5.28 -3.65 -15.51
N ILE A 24 5.56 -4.94 -15.71
CA ILE A 24 6.68 -5.64 -15.07
C ILE A 24 7.67 -6.07 -16.16
N PHE A 25 8.95 -5.83 -15.91
CA PHE A 25 10.04 -6.12 -16.84
C PHE A 25 11.20 -6.78 -16.11
N ASN A 26 12.03 -7.53 -16.83
CA ASN A 26 13.28 -8.11 -16.35
C ASN A 26 14.51 -7.65 -17.15
N GLU A 27 14.30 -6.94 -18.26
CA GLU A 27 15.37 -6.45 -19.15
C GLU A 27 15.31 -4.93 -19.33
N LEU A 28 16.47 -4.27 -19.26
CA LEU A 28 16.58 -2.81 -19.42
C LEU A 28 16.15 -2.35 -20.82
N GLY A 29 16.47 -3.14 -21.86
CA GLY A 29 16.10 -2.82 -23.24
C GLY A 29 14.59 -2.68 -23.42
N ASP A 30 13.82 -3.58 -22.81
CA ASP A 30 12.37 -3.56 -22.86
C ASP A 30 11.77 -2.38 -22.08
N ILE A 31 12.35 -2.04 -20.92
CA ILE A 31 11.95 -0.85 -20.14
C ILE A 31 12.15 0.41 -20.98
N VAL A 32 13.33 0.57 -21.60
CA VAL A 32 13.65 1.75 -22.43
C VAL A 32 12.71 1.82 -23.63
N LYS A 33 12.48 0.68 -24.31
CA LYS A 33 11.55 0.59 -25.43
C LYS A 33 10.13 0.96 -24.98
N PHE A 34 9.64 0.38 -23.89
CA PHE A 34 8.32 0.66 -23.34
C PHE A 34 8.12 2.15 -23.05
N ILE A 35 9.05 2.79 -22.34
CA ILE A 35 8.97 4.22 -22.00
C ILE A 35 9.06 5.09 -23.26
N SER A 36 9.91 4.74 -24.23
CA SER A 36 10.08 5.52 -25.47
C SER A 36 8.82 5.60 -26.34
N THR A 37 7.91 4.63 -26.21
CA THR A 37 6.62 4.62 -26.92
C THR A 37 5.55 5.46 -26.25
N ARG A 38 5.78 5.99 -25.05
CA ARG A 38 4.80 6.78 -24.30
C ARG A 38 4.81 8.24 -24.76
N PRO A 39 3.69 8.98 -24.57
CA PRO A 39 3.63 10.38 -24.95
C PRO A 39 4.79 11.19 -24.33
N LYS A 40 5.29 12.15 -25.11
CA LYS A 40 6.32 13.08 -24.63
C LYS A 40 5.84 13.79 -23.36
N TYR A 41 6.79 14.09 -22.46
CA TYR A 41 6.53 14.77 -21.18
C TYR A 41 5.73 13.95 -20.16
N THR A 42 5.63 12.62 -20.33
CA THR A 42 5.16 11.74 -19.26
C THR A 42 6.32 11.35 -18.33
N CYS A 43 6.04 11.26 -17.03
CA CYS A 43 7.01 10.85 -16.02
C CYS A 43 6.69 9.43 -15.54
N TRP A 44 7.72 8.60 -15.45
CA TRP A 44 7.63 7.19 -15.10
C TRP A 44 8.66 6.86 -14.02
N VAL A 45 8.28 5.96 -13.11
CA VAL A 45 9.14 5.44 -12.06
C VAL A 45 9.49 4.00 -12.40
N VAL A 46 10.78 3.70 -12.49
CA VAL A 46 11.30 2.34 -12.57
C VAL A 46 11.72 1.93 -11.16
N GLN A 47 10.95 1.05 -10.54
CA GLN A 47 11.12 0.63 -9.15
C GLN A 47 11.52 -0.84 -9.10
N LYS A 48 12.46 -1.20 -8.23
CA LYS A 48 12.83 -2.60 -8.03
C LYS A 48 11.62 -3.38 -7.51
N TYR A 49 11.22 -4.45 -8.22
CA TYR A 49 10.10 -5.28 -7.80
C TYR A 49 10.51 -6.18 -6.63
N ILE A 50 9.63 -6.29 -5.62
CA ILE A 50 9.84 -7.15 -4.47
C ILE A 50 9.45 -8.58 -4.87
N GLU A 51 10.46 -9.35 -5.31
CA GLU A 51 10.27 -10.69 -5.88
C GLU A 51 9.75 -11.72 -4.86
N ARG A 52 10.03 -11.51 -3.56
CA ARG A 52 9.71 -12.44 -2.46
C ARG A 52 8.90 -11.75 -1.36
N PRO A 53 7.64 -11.39 -1.65
CA PRO A 53 6.74 -10.80 -0.66
C PRO A 53 6.37 -11.85 0.40
N LEU A 54 5.99 -11.40 1.60
CA LEU A 54 5.21 -12.23 2.51
C LEU A 54 3.86 -12.54 1.82
N LEU A 55 3.45 -13.80 1.87
CA LEU A 55 2.19 -14.24 1.28
C LEU A 55 1.17 -14.51 2.37
N PHE A 56 -0.07 -14.09 2.15
CA PHE A 56 -1.21 -14.48 2.98
C PHE A 56 -1.95 -15.61 2.26
N LYS A 57 -1.86 -16.83 2.79
CA LYS A 57 -2.44 -18.04 2.17
C LYS A 57 -2.04 -18.18 0.70
N SER A 58 -0.73 -18.09 0.44
CA SER A 58 -0.11 -18.13 -0.89
C SER A 58 -0.44 -16.98 -1.84
N ARG A 59 -1.13 -15.93 -1.39
CA ARG A 59 -1.50 -14.77 -2.22
C ARG A 59 -0.74 -13.51 -1.79
N LYS A 60 -0.43 -12.65 -2.76
CA LYS A 60 0.25 -11.38 -2.50
C LYS A 60 -0.72 -10.41 -1.81
N PHE A 61 -0.22 -9.55 -0.94
CA PHE A 61 -1.02 -8.48 -0.37
C PHE A 61 -0.18 -7.23 -0.15
N ASP A 62 -0.84 -6.09 -0.09
CA ASP A 62 -0.28 -4.86 0.46
C ASP A 62 -1.11 -4.41 1.67
N ILE A 63 -0.59 -3.50 2.49
CA ILE A 63 -1.26 -2.93 3.66
C ILE A 63 -1.59 -1.47 3.38
N ARG A 64 -2.87 -1.11 3.50
CA ARG A 64 -3.35 0.27 3.51
C ARG A 64 -3.44 0.79 4.94
N VAL A 65 -2.78 1.93 5.17
CA VAL A 65 -2.87 2.74 6.38
C VAL A 65 -3.40 4.13 6.05
N TRP A 66 -4.25 4.69 6.90
CA TRP A 66 -4.69 6.07 6.79
C TRP A 66 -3.92 7.01 7.73
N VAL A 67 -3.54 8.16 7.22
CA VAL A 67 -2.82 9.20 7.96
C VAL A 67 -3.50 10.55 7.73
N LEU A 68 -3.88 11.23 8.80
CA LEU A 68 -4.32 12.62 8.77
C LEU A 68 -3.13 13.53 9.08
N LEU A 69 -2.89 14.51 8.22
CA LEU A 69 -1.91 15.57 8.42
C LEU A 69 -2.63 16.91 8.59
N THR A 70 -2.43 17.59 9.72
CA THR A 70 -3.05 18.90 9.96
C THR A 70 -2.19 20.04 9.42
N HIS A 71 -2.78 21.24 9.30
CA HIS A 71 -2.04 22.46 8.96
C HIS A 71 -0.92 22.83 9.96
N ARG A 72 -0.94 22.28 11.18
CA ARG A 72 0.11 22.44 12.20
C ARG A 72 1.26 21.43 12.03
N HIS A 73 1.15 20.52 11.08
CA HIS A 73 2.02 19.35 10.91
C HIS A 73 1.85 18.29 12.00
N ASP A 74 0.69 18.25 12.66
CA ASP A 74 0.34 17.12 13.52
C ASP A 74 0.04 15.91 12.62
N ILE A 75 0.57 14.74 12.99
CA ILE A 75 0.46 13.50 12.23
C ILE A 75 -0.37 12.52 13.05
N PHE A 76 -1.54 12.13 12.54
CA PHE A 76 -2.39 11.11 13.15
C PHE A 76 -2.48 9.91 12.23
N MET A 77 -1.78 8.84 12.59
CA MET A 77 -1.94 7.53 11.92
C MET A 77 -3.10 6.80 12.60
N TYR A 78 -4.08 6.38 11.80
CA TYR A 78 -5.18 5.59 12.31
C TYR A 78 -4.69 4.23 12.84
N GLN A 79 -5.27 3.78 13.94
CA GLN A 79 -4.76 2.60 14.68
C GLN A 79 -4.89 1.31 13.87
N ASP A 80 -6.00 1.19 13.14
CA ASP A 80 -6.24 0.04 12.29
C ASP A 80 -5.87 0.35 10.83
N GLY A 81 -5.60 -0.71 10.09
CA GLY A 81 -5.49 -0.68 8.64
C GLY A 81 -6.05 -1.98 8.10
N TYR A 82 -5.82 -2.23 6.83
CA TYR A 82 -6.27 -3.45 6.22
C TYR A 82 -5.34 -3.90 5.12
N LEU A 83 -5.29 -5.20 4.93
CA LEU A 83 -4.58 -5.82 3.83
C LEU A 83 -5.50 -5.81 2.61
N ARG A 84 -4.94 -5.54 1.44
CA ARG A 84 -5.57 -5.75 0.14
C ARG A 84 -4.90 -6.95 -0.51
N THR A 85 -5.62 -8.04 -0.67
CA THR A 85 -5.09 -9.31 -1.17
C THR A 85 -5.31 -9.45 -2.68
N SER A 86 -4.38 -10.10 -3.37
CA SER A 86 -4.63 -10.60 -4.72
C SER A 86 -5.66 -11.71 -4.67
N SER A 87 -6.46 -11.85 -5.73
CA SER A 87 -7.44 -12.95 -5.82
C SER A 87 -6.77 -14.30 -6.08
N ASP A 88 -5.65 -14.29 -6.80
CA ASP A 88 -4.94 -15.48 -7.25
C ASP A 88 -3.63 -15.70 -6.49
N SER A 89 -3.19 -16.97 -6.44
CA SER A 89 -1.93 -17.40 -5.83
C SER A 89 -0.73 -16.74 -6.49
N TYR A 90 0.24 -16.36 -5.67
CA TYR A 90 1.46 -15.68 -6.09
C TYR A 90 2.41 -16.61 -6.81
N GLU A 91 2.71 -16.26 -8.06
CA GLU A 91 3.72 -16.89 -8.89
C GLU A 91 4.55 -15.80 -9.54
N LEU A 92 5.87 -15.82 -9.31
CA LEU A 92 6.75 -14.74 -9.75
C LEU A 92 6.78 -14.56 -11.27
N ASN A 93 6.69 -15.66 -12.01
CA ASN A 93 6.79 -15.69 -13.48
C ASN A 93 5.42 -15.69 -14.16
N SER A 94 4.34 -15.37 -13.42
CA SER A 94 3.01 -15.29 -14.01
C SER A 94 2.92 -14.10 -14.95
N GLY A 95 2.34 -14.30 -16.14
CA GLY A 95 1.94 -13.19 -17.00
C GLY A 95 0.65 -12.50 -16.52
N ASN A 96 0.01 -13.03 -15.47
CA ASN A 96 -1.25 -12.52 -14.97
C ASN A 96 -1.03 -11.39 -13.96
N ASN A 97 -1.31 -10.15 -14.37
CA ASN A 97 -1.19 -8.97 -13.49
C ASN A 97 -2.04 -9.04 -12.21
N TYR A 98 -3.13 -9.83 -12.18
CA TYR A 98 -3.95 -10.02 -10.97
C TYR A 98 -3.18 -10.73 -9.84
N VAL A 99 -2.09 -11.42 -10.16
CA VAL A 99 -1.19 -12.07 -9.19
C VAL A 99 -0.20 -11.06 -8.58
N HIS A 100 0.14 -10.02 -9.32
CA HIS A 100 1.19 -9.06 -8.96
C HIS A 100 0.64 -7.75 -8.37
N LEU A 101 -0.57 -7.36 -8.74
CA LEU A 101 -1.19 -6.08 -8.38
C LEU A 101 -2.39 -6.30 -7.47
N THR A 102 -2.38 -5.69 -6.31
CA THR A 102 -3.37 -5.90 -5.22
C THR A 102 -4.45 -4.80 -5.19
N ASN A 103 -4.39 -3.82 -6.09
CA ASN A 103 -5.34 -2.71 -6.12
C ASN A 103 -6.78 -3.21 -6.37
N ASN A 104 -7.71 -2.82 -5.49
CA ASN A 104 -9.10 -3.25 -5.56
C ASN A 104 -9.79 -2.92 -6.90
N CYS A 105 -9.45 -1.78 -7.50
CA CYS A 105 -9.98 -1.36 -8.81
C CYS A 105 -9.62 -2.32 -9.96
N LEU A 106 -8.51 -3.06 -9.85
CA LEU A 106 -8.18 -4.13 -10.77
C LEU A 106 -8.87 -5.41 -10.31
N GLN A 107 -8.66 -5.80 -9.05
CA GLN A 107 -9.12 -7.07 -8.49
C GLN A 107 -10.62 -7.29 -8.61
N GLN A 108 -11.46 -6.25 -8.42
CA GLN A 108 -12.92 -6.35 -8.49
C GLN A 108 -13.48 -6.84 -9.85
N HIS A 109 -12.66 -6.80 -10.91
CA HIS A 109 -13.03 -7.30 -12.23
C HIS A 109 -12.50 -8.71 -12.51
N GLY A 110 -11.76 -9.32 -11.58
CA GLY A 110 -11.23 -10.67 -11.70
C GLY A 110 -12.24 -11.72 -11.24
N GLU A 111 -12.20 -12.91 -11.85
CA GLU A 111 -13.15 -14.00 -11.57
C GLU A 111 -13.11 -14.51 -10.13
N ASN A 112 -11.94 -14.43 -9.47
CA ASN A 112 -11.74 -14.90 -8.11
C ASN A 112 -11.92 -13.81 -7.03
N TYR A 113 -12.41 -12.62 -7.41
CA TYR A 113 -12.64 -11.54 -6.44
C TYR A 113 -13.68 -11.94 -5.39
N GLY A 114 -13.37 -11.69 -4.11
CA GLY A 114 -14.27 -12.01 -2.99
C GLY A 114 -14.33 -13.50 -2.64
N LYS A 115 -13.61 -14.37 -3.36
CA LYS A 115 -13.69 -15.84 -3.19
C LYS A 115 -13.12 -16.32 -1.85
N HIS A 116 -12.06 -15.68 -1.37
CA HIS A 116 -11.35 -16.08 -0.15
C HIS A 116 -11.77 -15.26 1.07
N GLU A 117 -12.00 -13.97 0.87
CA GLU A 117 -12.51 -13.05 1.87
C GLU A 117 -13.30 -11.93 1.18
N ASP A 118 -14.29 -11.38 1.90
CA ASP A 118 -15.17 -10.36 1.36
C ASP A 118 -14.39 -9.12 0.92
N GLY A 119 -14.55 -8.75 -0.35
CA GLY A 119 -13.85 -7.63 -0.97
C GLY A 119 -12.32 -7.72 -0.94
N ASN A 120 -11.74 -8.92 -0.91
CA ASN A 120 -10.28 -9.14 -0.88
C ASN A 120 -9.57 -8.32 0.21
N THR A 121 -10.21 -8.22 1.37
CA THR A 121 -9.76 -7.36 2.45
C THR A 121 -9.63 -8.14 3.74
N VAL A 122 -8.46 -8.02 4.40
CA VAL A 122 -8.14 -8.75 5.64
C VAL A 122 -7.74 -7.75 6.73
N SER A 123 -8.20 -7.97 7.96
CA SER A 123 -7.88 -7.12 9.12
C SER A 123 -6.51 -7.47 9.72
N TYR A 124 -5.97 -6.57 10.54
CA TYR A 124 -4.74 -6.83 11.30
C TYR A 124 -4.86 -8.00 12.28
N THR A 125 -6.03 -8.22 12.87
CA THR A 125 -6.26 -9.38 13.75
C THR A 125 -6.09 -10.68 12.99
N VAL A 126 -6.69 -10.79 11.80
CA VAL A 126 -6.56 -12.00 10.97
C VAL A 126 -5.14 -12.18 10.45
N LEU A 127 -4.42 -11.09 10.15
CA LEU A 127 -3.00 -11.17 9.83
C LEU A 127 -2.17 -11.66 11.02
N GLN A 128 -2.45 -11.18 12.23
CA GLN A 128 -1.76 -11.60 13.45
C GLN A 128 -1.96 -13.10 13.67
N ASP A 129 -3.21 -13.57 13.63
CA ASP A 129 -3.54 -15.00 13.79
C ASP A 129 -2.79 -15.86 12.75
N TYR A 130 -2.72 -15.40 11.50
CA TYR A 130 -1.99 -16.10 10.44
C TYR A 130 -0.48 -16.15 10.69
N ILE A 131 0.12 -15.08 11.22
CA ILE A 131 1.55 -15.05 11.55
C ILE A 131 1.84 -15.99 12.72
N ASP A 132 1.00 -15.98 13.75
CA ASP A 132 1.14 -16.85 14.92
C ASP A 132 0.99 -18.33 14.56
N GLU A 133 0.10 -18.66 13.61
CA GLU A 133 -0.09 -20.02 13.10
C GLU A 133 1.08 -20.49 12.21
N MET A 134 1.49 -19.67 11.24
CA MET A 134 2.44 -20.09 10.21
C MET A 134 3.91 -19.87 10.57
N TYR A 135 4.18 -18.94 11.49
CA TYR A 135 5.54 -18.55 11.89
C TYR A 135 5.66 -18.39 13.43
N PRO A 136 5.20 -19.38 14.22
CA PRO A 136 5.13 -19.28 15.68
C PRO A 136 6.49 -19.00 16.34
N GLU A 137 7.57 -19.47 15.74
CA GLU A 137 8.94 -19.31 16.25
C GLU A 137 9.48 -17.88 16.10
N ARG A 138 8.83 -17.04 15.27
CA ARG A 138 9.28 -15.67 15.04
C ARG A 138 8.86 -14.72 16.17
N GLY A 139 7.80 -15.05 16.92
CA GLY A 139 7.28 -14.19 17.99
C GLY A 139 6.91 -12.78 17.52
N LEU A 140 6.43 -12.65 16.28
CA LEU A 140 6.14 -11.36 15.66
C LEU A 140 4.73 -10.88 16.01
N SER A 141 4.66 -9.59 16.33
CA SER A 141 3.38 -8.90 16.54
C SER A 141 3.20 -7.78 15.51
N VAL A 142 2.07 -7.80 14.81
CA VAL A 142 1.67 -6.72 13.89
C VAL A 142 1.64 -5.39 14.64
N ARG A 143 1.10 -5.37 15.86
CA ARG A 143 0.94 -4.15 16.66
C ARG A 143 2.26 -3.63 17.21
N GLU A 144 3.11 -4.51 17.75
CA GLU A 144 4.33 -4.08 18.45
C GLU A 144 5.56 -3.99 17.53
N HIS A 145 5.54 -4.63 16.36
CA HIS A 145 6.69 -4.64 15.44
C HIS A 145 6.38 -3.94 14.11
N PHE A 146 5.23 -4.21 13.49
CA PHE A 146 4.96 -3.67 12.15
C PHE A 146 4.44 -2.23 12.19
N ILE A 147 3.46 -1.96 13.06
CA ILE A 147 2.87 -0.61 13.19
C ILE A 147 3.92 0.45 13.57
N PRO A 148 4.82 0.24 14.54
CA PRO A 148 5.84 1.23 14.87
C PRO A 148 6.77 1.51 13.69
N ARG A 149 7.17 0.47 12.96
CA ARG A 149 8.01 0.66 11.77
C ARG A 149 7.29 1.42 10.65
N MET A 150 6.00 1.18 10.45
CA MET A 150 5.18 1.98 9.52
C MET A 150 5.07 3.44 9.99
N LYS A 151 4.91 3.71 11.30
CA LYS A 151 4.90 5.06 11.87
C LYS A 151 6.20 5.80 11.59
N ASP A 152 7.35 5.17 11.81
CA ASP A 152 8.65 5.77 11.50
C ASP A 152 8.73 6.20 10.03
N MET A 153 8.30 5.32 9.12
CA MET A 153 8.33 5.59 7.67
C MET A 153 7.35 6.71 7.28
N VAL A 154 6.18 6.82 7.93
CA VAL A 154 5.24 7.95 7.76
C VAL A 154 5.89 9.26 8.22
N ILE A 155 6.51 9.27 9.40
CA ILE A 155 7.17 10.45 9.96
C ILE A 155 8.31 10.90 9.05
N ASP A 156 9.21 9.99 8.67
CA ASP A 156 10.35 10.28 7.77
C ASP A 156 9.87 10.87 6.44
N THR A 157 8.81 10.29 5.85
CA THR A 157 8.25 10.76 4.59
C THR A 157 7.71 12.18 4.72
N LEU A 158 6.91 12.47 5.76
CA LEU A 158 6.32 13.79 5.96
C LEU A 158 7.35 14.85 6.36
N LEU A 159 8.38 14.48 7.14
CA LEU A 159 9.48 15.38 7.48
C LEU A 159 10.31 15.77 6.24
N SER A 160 10.51 14.84 5.30
CA SER A 160 11.29 15.09 4.08
C SER A 160 10.71 16.20 3.19
N VAL A 161 9.40 16.42 3.27
CA VAL A 161 8.66 17.43 2.48
C VAL A 161 8.03 18.52 3.35
N LYS A 162 8.38 18.60 4.64
CA LYS A 162 7.76 19.51 5.62
C LYS A 162 7.71 20.97 5.16
N THR A 163 8.76 21.47 4.51
CA THR A 163 8.83 22.85 4.03
C THR A 163 8.02 23.12 2.76
N GLN A 164 7.68 22.05 2.02
CA GLN A 164 6.89 22.11 0.79
C GLN A 164 5.40 21.90 1.08
N ILE A 165 5.07 21.26 2.20
CA ILE A 165 3.70 21.11 2.69
C ILE A 165 3.18 22.46 3.18
N ASN A 166 1.98 22.83 2.72
CA ASN A 166 1.27 24.06 3.10
C ASN A 166 2.16 25.33 3.13
N PRO A 167 2.83 25.68 2.01
CA PRO A 167 3.84 26.76 1.99
C PRO A 167 3.23 28.12 2.33
N ASN A 168 1.93 28.29 2.09
CA ASN A 168 1.17 29.50 2.37
C ASN A 168 0.60 29.55 3.81
N LYS A 169 0.94 28.59 4.68
CA LYS A 169 0.49 28.52 6.08
C LYS A 169 -1.02 28.69 6.23
N ARG A 170 -1.79 28.07 5.32
CA ARG A 170 -3.26 28.10 5.37
C ARG A 170 -3.70 27.45 6.68
N LYS A 171 -4.62 28.10 7.41
CA LYS A 171 -5.20 27.57 8.65
C LYS A 171 -6.42 26.70 8.33
N ASN A 172 -6.80 25.84 9.27
CA ASN A 172 -8.01 25.01 9.19
C ASN A 172 -8.05 24.12 7.95
N VAL A 173 -6.88 23.68 7.49
CA VAL A 173 -6.73 22.68 6.43
C VAL A 173 -6.10 21.42 6.99
N PHE A 174 -6.38 20.31 6.35
CA PHE A 174 -5.74 19.02 6.59
C PHE A 174 -5.64 18.27 5.27
N GLU A 175 -4.77 17.28 5.23
CA GLU A 175 -4.66 16.33 4.13
C GLU A 175 -4.92 14.92 4.68
N PHE A 176 -5.74 14.15 3.98
CA PHE A 176 -6.01 12.76 4.32
C PHE A 176 -5.27 11.85 3.35
N LEU A 177 -4.28 11.13 3.86
CA LEU A 177 -3.33 10.35 3.09
C LEU A 177 -3.58 8.85 3.26
N GLY A 178 -3.41 8.10 2.17
CA GLY A 178 -3.36 6.63 2.19
C GLY A 178 -1.94 6.14 1.93
N TYR A 179 -1.31 5.55 2.94
CA TYR A 179 0.00 4.91 2.81
C TYR A 179 -0.16 3.44 2.44
N ASP A 180 0.64 2.99 1.48
CA ASP A 180 0.63 1.62 0.99
C ASP A 180 1.97 0.95 1.32
N PHE A 181 1.92 -0.11 2.11
CA PHE A 181 3.10 -0.86 2.54
C PHE A 181 3.09 -2.28 2.01
N LEU A 182 4.28 -2.87 1.85
CA LEU A 182 4.46 -4.29 1.57
C LEU A 182 5.36 -4.90 2.64
N ILE A 183 5.09 -6.15 3.00
CA ILE A 183 5.96 -6.96 3.86
C ILE A 183 6.63 -8.01 2.99
N ASP A 184 7.95 -8.20 3.13
CA ASP A 184 8.67 -9.27 2.45
C ASP A 184 8.80 -10.55 3.29
N GLU A 185 9.32 -11.63 2.71
CA GLU A 185 9.45 -12.94 3.37
C GLU A 185 10.31 -12.94 4.65
N ASP A 186 11.16 -11.92 4.85
CA ASP A 186 11.95 -11.75 6.08
C ASP A 186 11.27 -10.77 7.05
N PHE A 187 9.99 -10.47 6.83
CA PHE A 187 9.19 -9.53 7.61
C PHE A 187 9.69 -8.09 7.60
N ARG A 188 10.45 -7.71 6.57
CA ARG A 188 10.85 -6.31 6.37
C ARG A 188 9.72 -5.54 5.68
N ILE A 189 9.47 -4.34 6.19
CA ILE A 189 8.44 -3.42 5.68
C ILE A 189 9.02 -2.47 4.64
N TRP A 190 8.27 -2.30 3.56
CA TRP A 190 8.59 -1.44 2.42
C TRP A 190 7.45 -0.45 2.20
N LEU A 191 7.76 0.84 2.09
CA LEU A 191 6.80 1.84 1.61
C LEU A 191 6.74 1.77 0.10
N ILE A 192 5.53 1.62 -0.45
CA ILE A 192 5.29 1.48 -1.89
C ILE A 192 4.85 2.81 -2.51
N GLU A 193 3.90 3.49 -1.87
CA GLU A 193 3.41 4.81 -2.28
C GLU A 193 2.61 5.51 -1.18
N VAL A 194 2.42 6.82 -1.39
CA VAL A 194 1.56 7.68 -0.58
C VAL A 194 0.52 8.31 -1.49
N ASN A 195 -0.75 8.06 -1.21
CA ASN A 195 -1.90 8.54 -1.98
C ASN A 195 -2.48 9.79 -1.31
N THR A 196 -2.53 10.91 -2.03
CA THR A 196 -3.15 12.18 -1.56
C THR A 196 -4.67 12.20 -1.73
N ASN A 197 -5.21 11.34 -2.60
CA ASN A 197 -6.65 11.13 -2.74
C ASN A 197 -6.97 9.64 -2.55
N PRO A 198 -6.82 9.10 -1.32
CA PRO A 198 -7.04 7.69 -1.07
C PRO A 198 -8.49 7.33 -1.34
N TYR A 199 -8.72 6.17 -1.97
CA TYR A 199 -10.07 5.66 -2.16
C TYR A 199 -10.74 5.35 -0.82
N ILE A 200 -11.94 5.92 -0.61
CA ILE A 200 -12.74 5.82 0.62
C ILE A 200 -13.99 4.95 0.39
N GLY A 201 -14.02 4.16 -0.68
CA GLY A 201 -15.15 3.27 -0.89
C GLY A 201 -15.21 2.14 0.14
N THR A 202 -16.39 1.55 0.24
CA THR A 202 -16.71 0.52 1.23
C THR A 202 -16.89 -0.81 0.50
N PRO A 203 -15.79 -1.49 0.10
CA PRO A 203 -15.89 -2.78 -0.59
C PRO A 203 -16.63 -3.83 0.24
N ASN A 204 -16.64 -3.67 1.57
CA ASN A 204 -17.38 -4.48 2.51
C ASN A 204 -17.76 -3.65 3.76
N ALA A 205 -18.59 -4.26 4.63
CA ALA A 205 -19.07 -3.62 5.86
C ALA A 205 -17.94 -3.31 6.86
N PHE A 206 -16.91 -4.15 6.92
CA PHE A 206 -15.73 -3.96 7.77
C PHE A 206 -15.01 -2.65 7.42
N ILE A 207 -14.74 -2.42 6.14
CA ILE A 207 -14.09 -1.20 5.66
C ILE A 207 -15.00 0.01 5.81
N GLY A 208 -16.31 -0.15 5.56
CA GLY A 208 -17.28 0.93 5.79
C GLY A 208 -17.27 1.45 7.23
N LYS A 209 -17.28 0.54 8.21
CA LYS A 209 -17.19 0.90 9.63
C LYS A 209 -15.86 1.60 9.96
N THR A 210 -14.76 1.06 9.44
CA THR A 210 -13.41 1.57 9.69
C THR A 210 -13.25 3.00 9.15
N ILE A 211 -13.67 3.25 7.91
CA ILE A 211 -13.60 4.55 7.25
C ILE A 211 -14.42 5.62 7.97
N LEU A 212 -15.65 5.30 8.37
CA LEU A 212 -16.49 6.24 9.11
C LEU A 212 -15.81 6.61 10.43
N HIS A 213 -15.26 5.63 11.13
CA HIS A 213 -14.53 5.87 12.37
C HIS A 213 -13.30 6.76 12.14
N VAL A 214 -12.52 6.50 11.08
CA VAL A 214 -11.35 7.33 10.72
C VAL A 214 -11.78 8.78 10.49
N ILE A 215 -12.78 9.02 9.64
CA ILE A 215 -13.18 10.38 9.24
C ILE A 215 -13.77 11.13 10.43
N PHE A 216 -14.69 10.53 11.17
CA PHE A 216 -15.34 11.21 12.28
C PHE A 216 -14.38 11.44 13.46
N TYR A 217 -13.61 10.43 13.89
CA TYR A 217 -12.70 10.62 15.03
C TYR A 217 -11.54 11.56 14.69
N SER A 218 -10.98 11.48 13.47
CA SER A 218 -9.87 12.37 13.10
C SER A 218 -10.34 13.81 12.91
N TRP A 219 -11.59 14.02 12.46
CA TRP A 219 -12.19 15.35 12.36
C TRP A 219 -12.40 15.99 13.75
N PHE A 220 -13.03 15.28 14.69
CA PHE A 220 -13.28 15.81 16.03
C PHE A 220 -11.99 16.02 16.83
N ALA A 221 -11.04 15.07 16.76
CA ALA A 221 -9.73 15.22 17.41
C ALA A 221 -8.92 16.42 16.87
N SER A 222 -9.16 16.85 15.63
CA SER A 222 -8.53 18.03 15.04
C SER A 222 -9.17 19.37 15.43
N GLN A 223 -10.41 19.34 15.94
CA GLN A 223 -11.15 20.53 16.37
C GLN A 223 -10.89 20.86 17.85
N ASP A 224 -10.61 19.83 18.66
CA ASP A 224 -10.42 19.94 20.11
C ASP A 224 -8.95 20.15 20.54
N ALA A 225 -8.01 20.22 19.59
CA ALA A 225 -6.58 20.45 19.83
C ALA A 225 -6.11 21.75 19.17
#